data_AF-A0A0C9SET3-F1
#
_entry.id   AF-A0A0C9SET3-F1
#
_cell.length_a   1.000
_cell.length_b   1.000
_cell.length_c   1.000
_cell.angle_alpha   90.00
_cell.angle_beta   90.00
_cell.angle_gamma   90.00
#
_symmetry.space_group_name_H-M   'P 1'
#
loop_
_entity.id
_entity.type
_entity.pdbx_description
1 polymer ?
#
loop_
_entity_poly.entity_id
_entity_poly.type
_entity_poly.pdbx_seq_one_letter_code
_entity_poly.pdbx_strand_id
1 'polypeptide(L)'
;MAMRAMFLLLFCVALVRLASTVYVTTSQDDIGYFWHVTDFHVDKDYSTRGSRVLSCHVDVNRTTMDDIGAYGDFLCDAPKLLAQSAVEAMERIHPAVDFVLWTGDNLPHTSGIS
;
A
#
# COMPACT_ATOMS: atom_id res chain seq x y z
N MET A 1 -59.86 19.95 -31.04
CA MET A 1 -59.60 19.40 -29.68
C MET A 1 -58.37 18.48 -29.63
N ALA A 2 -58.23 17.52 -30.54
CA ALA A 2 -57.11 16.56 -30.57
C ALA A 2 -55.70 17.19 -30.62
N MET A 3 -55.51 18.24 -31.41
CA MET A 3 -54.21 18.90 -31.55
C MET A 3 -53.73 19.56 -30.25
N ARG A 4 -54.65 20.14 -29.46
CA ARG A 4 -54.32 20.72 -28.14
C ARG A 4 -53.93 19.64 -27.13
N ALA A 5 -54.63 18.50 -27.14
CA ALA A 5 -54.30 17.37 -26.28
C ALA A 5 -52.91 16.78 -26.61
N MET A 6 -52.53 16.74 -27.90
CA MET A 6 -51.22 16.25 -28.33
C MET A 6 -50.07 17.15 -27.88
N PHE A 7 -50.23 18.48 -27.97
CA PHE A 7 -49.23 19.43 -27.47
C PHE A 7 -49.07 19.36 -25.94
N LEU A 8 -50.17 19.21 -25.20
CA LEU A 8 -50.15 19.00 -23.75
C LEU A 8 -49.45 17.70 -23.37
N LEU A 9 -49.69 16.61 -24.10
CA LEU A 9 -49.04 15.32 -23.86
C LEU A 9 -47.53 15.39 -24.10
N LEU A 10 -47.11 16.01 -25.21
CA LEU A 10 -45.69 16.20 -25.55
C LEU A 10 -44.97 17.09 -24.51
N PHE A 11 -45.64 18.13 -24.02
CA PHE A 11 -45.11 19.00 -22.97
C PHE A 11 -44.96 18.25 -21.63
N CYS A 12 -45.96 17.45 -21.23
CA CYS A 12 -45.86 16.60 -20.05
C CYS A 12 -44.73 15.57 -20.17
N VAL A 13 -44.56 14.93 -21.32
CA VAL A 13 -43.46 13.97 -21.56
C VAL A 13 -42.10 14.66 -21.49
N ALA A 14 -41.96 15.87 -22.05
CA ALA A 14 -40.74 16.66 -21.95
C ALA A 14 -40.42 17.05 -20.50
N LEU A 15 -41.42 17.48 -19.72
CA LEU A 15 -41.26 17.81 -18.30
C LEU A 15 -40.85 16.60 -17.46
N VAL A 16 -41.43 15.42 -17.72
CA VAL A 16 -41.03 14.17 -17.04
C VAL A 16 -39.58 13.80 -17.39
N ARG A 17 -39.16 13.94 -18.66
CA ARG A 17 -37.77 13.67 -19.10
C ARG A 17 -36.75 14.64 -18.49
N LEU A 18 -37.11 15.93 -18.38
CA LEU A 18 -36.31 16.96 -17.71
C LEU A 18 -36.20 16.70 -16.20
N ALA A 19 -37.28 16.29 -15.55
CA ALA A 19 -37.24 15.89 -14.14
C ALA A 19 -36.34 14.65 -13.94
N SER A 20 -36.45 13.62 -14.79
CA SER A 20 -35.63 12.39 -14.74
C SER A 20 -34.12 12.60 -14.94
N THR A 21 -33.70 13.65 -15.66
CA THR A 21 -32.27 13.99 -15.84
C THR A 21 -31.70 14.76 -14.65
N VAL A 22 -32.56 15.35 -13.82
CA VAL A 22 -32.19 16.01 -12.55
C VAL A 22 -32.13 15.00 -11.39
N TYR A 23 -32.71 13.80 -11.55
CA TYR A 23 -32.58 12.74 -10.56
C TYR A 23 -31.13 12.21 -10.53
N VAL A 24 -30.40 12.72 -9.53
CA VAL A 24 -29.45 11.96 -8.73
C VAL A 24 -28.11 11.70 -9.43
N THR A 25 -27.27 12.73 -9.49
CA THR A 25 -25.85 12.51 -9.18
C THR A 25 -25.78 12.30 -7.66
N THR A 26 -26.07 11.09 -7.17
CA THR A 26 -25.57 10.73 -5.84
C THR A 26 -24.06 10.89 -5.95
N SER A 27 -23.45 11.80 -5.17
CA SER A 27 -22.03 11.68 -4.90
C SER A 27 -21.87 10.30 -4.29
N GLN A 28 -21.33 9.36 -5.07
CA GLN A 28 -20.78 8.15 -4.52
C GLN A 28 -19.71 8.67 -3.56
N ASP A 29 -19.94 8.56 -2.25
CA ASP A 29 -18.91 8.85 -1.25
C ASP A 29 -17.75 7.91 -1.58
N ASP A 30 -16.76 8.45 -2.28
CA ASP A 30 -15.56 7.71 -2.64
C ASP A 30 -14.72 7.62 -1.37
N ILE A 31 -14.71 6.43 -0.77
CA ILE A 31 -13.93 6.17 0.43
C ILE A 31 -12.47 6.15 -0.01
N GLY A 32 -11.70 7.17 0.40
CA GLY A 32 -10.26 7.23 0.16
C GLY A 32 -9.49 6.22 1.02
N TYR A 33 -8.37 5.74 0.50
CA TYR A 33 -7.49 4.80 1.17
C TYR A 33 -6.03 5.26 1.01
N PHE A 34 -5.22 5.03 2.05
CA PHE A 34 -3.78 5.26 1.98
C PHE A 34 -3.02 4.19 2.76
N TRP A 35 -1.79 3.93 2.35
CA TRP A 35 -0.85 3.12 3.12
C TRP A 35 -0.02 4.00 4.04
N HIS A 36 0.25 3.54 5.26
CA HIS A 36 1.26 4.14 6.13
C HIS A 36 2.34 3.09 6.42
N VAL A 37 3.57 3.40 6.03
CA VAL A 37 4.75 2.54 6.23
C VAL A 37 5.89 3.35 6.81
N THR A 38 6.74 2.70 7.59
CA THR A 38 7.83 3.35 8.32
C THR A 38 8.88 2.32 8.70
N ASP A 39 10.07 2.78 9.07
CA ASP A 39 11.10 1.99 9.77
C ASP A 39 11.42 0.68 9.04
N PHE A 40 11.62 0.76 7.73
CA PHE A 40 11.94 -0.42 6.93
C PHE A 40 13.30 -1.01 7.32
N HIS A 41 14.26 -0.18 7.77
CA HIS A 41 15.62 -0.58 8.12
C HIS A 41 16.18 -1.67 7.19
N VAL A 42 16.36 -1.34 5.91
CA VAL A 42 16.80 -2.35 4.94
C VAL A 42 18.28 -2.60 5.11
N ASP A 43 18.62 -3.79 5.58
CA ASP A 43 19.99 -4.26 5.70
C ASP A 43 20.44 -4.94 4.41
N LYS A 44 21.31 -4.25 3.66
CA LYS A 44 21.89 -4.74 2.41
C LYS A 44 22.93 -5.86 2.63
N ASP A 45 23.49 -5.94 3.84
CA ASP A 45 24.57 -6.85 4.21
C ASP A 45 24.02 -8.05 5.01
N TYR A 46 22.69 -8.11 5.23
CA TYR A 46 21.99 -9.27 5.79
C TYR A 46 22.33 -10.55 5.02
N SER A 47 22.65 -11.61 5.76
CA SER A 47 22.87 -12.92 5.19
C SER A 47 22.26 -14.00 6.07
N THR A 48 21.66 -15.03 5.48
CA THR A 48 21.25 -16.24 6.21
C THR A 48 22.42 -17.03 6.82
N ARG A 49 23.65 -16.63 6.49
CA ARG A 49 24.91 -17.16 7.04
C ARG A 49 25.58 -16.19 8.02
N GLY A 50 24.92 -15.08 8.34
CA GLY A 50 25.41 -14.07 9.25
C GLY A 50 25.29 -14.46 10.72
N SER A 51 25.60 -13.52 11.61
CA SER A 51 25.45 -13.71 13.06
C SER A 51 24.67 -12.58 13.73
N ARG A 52 23.76 -12.94 14.64
CA ARG A 52 22.90 -12.01 15.39
C ARG A 52 23.68 -10.99 16.21
N VAL A 53 24.89 -11.33 16.66
CA VAL A 53 25.76 -10.41 17.40
C VAL A 53 26.53 -9.43 16.50
N LEU A 54 26.41 -9.58 15.18
CA LEU A 54 27.07 -8.75 14.17
C LEU A 54 26.05 -8.23 13.15
N SER A 55 24.87 -7.79 13.62
CA SER A 55 23.77 -7.30 12.78
C SER A 55 23.39 -8.26 11.64
N CYS A 56 23.60 -9.56 11.83
CA CYS A 56 23.31 -10.61 10.84
C CYS A 56 24.11 -10.49 9.54
N HIS A 57 25.28 -9.85 9.64
CA HIS A 57 26.29 -9.82 8.61
C HIS A 57 27.20 -11.04 8.70
N VAL A 58 27.84 -11.38 7.59
CA VAL A 58 28.78 -12.49 7.53
C VAL A 58 30.07 -12.14 8.26
N ASP A 59 30.49 -13.02 9.17
CA ASP A 59 31.83 -13.01 9.76
C ASP A 59 32.64 -14.20 9.22
N VAL A 60 33.69 -13.89 8.46
CA VAL A 60 34.58 -14.90 7.85
C VAL A 60 35.36 -15.71 8.89
N ASN A 61 35.48 -15.22 10.13
CA ASN A 61 36.20 -15.89 11.21
C ASN A 61 35.29 -16.77 12.07
N ARG A 62 33.95 -16.71 11.89
CA ARG A 62 33.03 -17.58 12.62
C ARG A 62 32.82 -18.90 11.88
N THR A 63 32.97 -19.98 12.63
CA THR A 63 32.73 -21.35 12.17
C THR A 63 31.32 -21.85 12.48
N THR A 64 30.62 -21.18 13.41
CA THR A 64 29.23 -21.48 13.78
C THR A 64 28.30 -20.46 13.15
N MET A 65 27.33 -20.94 12.36
CA MET A 65 26.30 -20.11 11.76
C MET A 65 25.06 -20.11 12.64
N ASP A 66 24.45 -18.94 12.77
CA ASP A 66 23.15 -18.79 13.39
C ASP A 66 22.08 -19.34 12.43
N ASP A 67 21.04 -19.99 12.96
CA ASP A 67 19.87 -20.37 12.16
C ASP A 67 18.98 -19.15 11.96
N ILE A 68 19.18 -18.42 10.85
CA ILE A 68 18.46 -17.19 10.52
C ILE A 68 17.79 -17.30 9.15
N GLY A 69 16.54 -16.84 9.08
CA GLY A 69 15.65 -17.07 7.94
C GLY A 69 15.90 -16.14 6.76
N ALA A 70 15.38 -16.51 5.58
CA ALA A 70 15.51 -15.66 4.38
C ALA A 70 14.72 -14.34 4.49
N TYR A 71 13.67 -14.30 5.30
CA TYR A 71 12.83 -13.11 5.53
C TYR A 71 13.20 -12.34 6.79
N GLY A 72 14.29 -12.70 7.46
CA GLY A 72 14.78 -12.00 8.64
C GLY A 72 14.88 -12.90 9.87
N ASP A 73 15.25 -12.26 10.97
CA ASP A 73 15.27 -12.78 12.32
C ASP A 73 15.01 -11.62 13.29
N PHE A 74 14.43 -11.90 14.46
CA PHE A 74 14.01 -10.87 15.41
C PHE A 74 15.16 -10.01 15.95
N LEU A 75 16.41 -10.45 15.82
CA LEU A 75 17.61 -9.73 16.27
C LEU A 75 18.35 -9.03 15.12
N CYS A 76 17.74 -8.93 13.94
CA CYS A 76 18.29 -8.25 12.77
C CYS A 76 17.33 -7.18 12.26
N ASP A 77 17.88 -6.21 11.54
CA ASP A 77 17.11 -5.36 10.65
C ASP A 77 16.67 -6.11 9.38
N ALA A 78 15.76 -5.51 8.60
CA ALA A 78 15.03 -6.21 7.56
C ALA A 78 15.94 -6.57 6.37
N PRO A 79 16.00 -7.84 5.93
CA PRO A 79 16.56 -8.13 4.63
C PRO A 79 15.69 -7.52 3.53
N LYS A 80 16.32 -7.24 2.38
CA LYS A 80 15.63 -6.78 1.16
C LYS A 80 14.38 -7.63 0.85
N LEU A 81 14.43 -8.95 1.04
CA LEU A 81 13.30 -9.86 0.79
C LEU A 81 12.08 -9.54 1.64
N LEU A 82 12.24 -9.15 2.91
CA LEU A 82 11.13 -8.77 3.78
C LEU A 82 10.49 -7.46 3.31
N ALA A 83 11.32 -6.45 3.03
CA ALA A 83 10.84 -5.15 2.54
C ALA A 83 10.09 -5.29 1.20
N GLN A 84 10.61 -6.10 0.27
CA GLN A 84 9.92 -6.40 -0.99
C GLN A 84 8.59 -7.13 -0.75
N SER A 85 8.59 -8.17 0.09
CA SER A 85 7.37 -8.91 0.43
C SER A 85 6.30 -8.01 1.05
N ALA A 86 6.69 -7.03 1.87
CA ALA A 86 5.78 -6.07 2.48
C ALA A 86 5.14 -5.16 1.42
N VAL A 87 5.95 -4.60 0.50
CA VAL A 87 5.44 -3.75 -0.60
C VAL A 87 4.53 -4.55 -1.54
N GLU A 88 4.89 -5.78 -1.89
CA GLU A 88 4.02 -6.65 -2.69
C GLU A 88 2.72 -7.01 -1.95
N ALA A 89 2.77 -7.15 -0.62
CA ALA A 89 1.56 -7.36 0.18
C ALA A 89 0.64 -6.13 0.16
N MET A 90 1.20 -4.92 0.22
CA MET A 90 0.42 -3.68 0.07
C MET A 90 -0.33 -3.66 -1.26
N GLU A 91 0.37 -3.99 -2.36
CA GLU A 91 -0.24 -4.08 -3.70
C GLU A 91 -1.34 -5.15 -3.76
N ARG A 92 -1.10 -6.35 -3.19
CA ARG A 92 -2.10 -7.43 -3.17
C ARG A 92 -3.33 -7.12 -2.32
N ILE A 93 -3.16 -6.43 -1.19
CA ILE A 93 -4.25 -6.13 -0.25
C ILE A 93 -5.11 -4.97 -0.77
N HIS A 94 -4.48 -3.89 -1.20
CA HIS A 94 -5.19 -2.72 -1.71
C HIS A 94 -4.31 -1.97 -2.73
N PRO A 95 -4.39 -2.33 -4.04
CA PRO A 95 -3.55 -1.72 -5.07
C PRO A 95 -3.95 -0.28 -5.40
N ALA A 96 -5.24 0.06 -5.22
CA ALA A 96 -5.79 1.38 -5.56
C ALA A 96 -5.87 2.25 -4.30
N VAL A 97 -4.79 2.90 -3.91
CA VAL A 97 -4.77 3.90 -2.83
C VAL A 97 -4.53 5.29 -3.41
N ASP A 98 -4.95 6.33 -2.69
CA ASP A 98 -4.78 7.72 -3.10
C ASP A 98 -3.31 8.16 -2.98
N PHE A 99 -2.62 7.68 -1.95
CA PHE A 99 -1.21 7.94 -1.69
C PHE A 99 -0.60 6.94 -0.70
N VAL A 100 0.72 7.00 -0.55
CA VAL A 100 1.49 6.27 0.47
C VAL A 100 2.19 7.29 1.37
N LEU A 101 1.96 7.20 2.68
CA LEU A 101 2.71 7.94 3.68
C LEU A 101 3.89 7.08 4.14
N TRP A 102 5.10 7.53 3.84
CA TRP A 102 6.34 6.89 4.27
C TRP A 102 7.15 7.83 5.15
N THR A 103 7.32 7.48 6.42
CA THR A 103 7.90 8.36 7.44
C THR A 103 9.39 8.13 7.73
N GLY A 104 10.08 7.34 6.91
CA GLY A 104 11.54 7.21 6.93
C GLY A 104 12.07 6.03 7.74
N ASP A 105 13.28 6.21 8.27
CA ASP A 105 14.15 5.24 8.95
C ASP A 105 14.47 3.97 8.13
N ASN A 106 15.31 4.17 7.11
CA ASN A 106 15.54 3.18 6.05
C ASN A 106 16.87 2.42 6.19
N LEU A 107 17.80 2.93 6.99
CA LEU A 107 19.14 2.37 7.13
C LEU A 107 19.19 1.41 8.32
N PRO A 108 20.04 0.37 8.26
CA PRO A 108 20.15 -0.58 9.36
C PRO A 108 20.94 0.01 10.54
N HIS A 109 20.60 -0.45 11.74
CA HIS A 109 21.34 -0.27 12.97
C HIS A 109 22.65 -1.05 12.89
N THR A 110 23.73 -0.34 12.53
CA THR A 110 25.09 -0.90 12.50
C THR A 110 25.98 -0.09 13.42
N SER A 111 26.98 -0.75 14.02
CA SER A 111 27.88 -0.16 15.01
C SER A 111 28.79 0.98 14.50
N GLY A 112 28.64 1.41 13.24
CA GLY A 112 29.39 2.52 12.63
C GLY A 112 28.56 3.73 12.22
N ILE A 113 27.23 3.71 12.40
CA ILE A 113 26.34 4.79 11.97
C ILE A 113 25.28 4.97 13.08
N SER A 114 25.61 5.78 14.09
CA SER A 114 24.67 6.27 15.12
C SER A 114 24.44 7.75 14.94
#